data_AF-A0A535KLI2-F1
#
_entry.id   AF-A0A535KLI2-F1
#
_cell.length_a   1.000
_cell.length_b   1.000
_cell.length_c   1.000
_cell.angle_alpha   90.00
_cell.angle_beta   90.00
_cell.angle_gamma   90.00
#
_symmetry.space_group_name_H-M   'P 1'
#
loop_
_entity.id
_entity.type
_entity.pdbx_description
1 polymer ?
#
loop_
_entity_poly.entity_id
_entity_poly.type
_entity_poly.pdbx_seq_one_letter_code
_entity_poly.pdbx_strand_id
1 'polypeptide(L)'
;MRTVYQILERGGVLLIFPEGRYSRGRALRPLKNGVGYFALHAGVPICPVAVTGTDTLRPFSRVEVSIGPPVMPDLPAWWALSRRVTGVVDRVRTALTTALSRRRE
;
A
#
# COMPACT_ATOMS: atom_id res chain seq x y z
N MET A 1 -12.58 3.69 8.30
CA MET A 1 -11.23 4.02 7.78
C MET A 1 -10.10 3.42 8.62
N ARG A 2 -10.15 3.50 9.96
CA ARG A 2 -9.11 2.92 10.85
C ARG A 2 -8.75 1.45 10.57
N THR A 3 -9.75 0.63 10.24
CA THR A 3 -9.57 -0.81 9.96
C THR A 3 -8.66 -1.09 8.77
N VAL A 4 -8.68 -0.24 7.73
CA VAL A 4 -7.82 -0.38 6.55
C VAL A 4 -6.36 -0.32 6.96
N TYR A 5 -5.97 0.71 7.73
CA TYR A 5 -4.60 0.86 8.19
C TYR A 5 -4.18 -0.24 9.15
N GLN A 6 -5.06 -0.70 10.05
CA GLN A 6 -4.75 -1.82 10.93
C GLN A 6 -4.47 -3.13 10.19
N ILE A 7 -5.17 -3.39 9.08
CA ILE A 7 -4.92 -4.57 8.25
C ILE A 7 -3.55 -4.44 7.58
N LEU A 8 -3.26 -3.27 6.99
CA LEU A 8 -1.99 -3.01 6.29
C LEU A 8 -0.79 -3.02 7.24
N GLU A 9 -0.90 -2.44 8.44
CA GLU A 9 0.14 -2.44 9.48
C GLU A 9 0.51 -3.85 9.94
N ARG A 10 -0.44 -4.79 9.89
CA ARG A 10 -0.22 -6.21 10.21
C ARG A 10 0.33 -7.02 9.04
N GLY A 11 0.66 -6.39 7.92
CA GLY A 11 1.08 -7.06 6.69
C GLY A 11 -0.06 -7.76 5.94
N GLY A 12 -1.31 -7.42 6.23
CA GLY A 12 -2.49 -7.94 5.54
C GLY A 12 -2.70 -7.32 4.16
N VAL A 13 -3.60 -7.91 3.38
CA VAL A 13 -3.92 -7.49 2.01
C VAL A 13 -5.36 -6.99 1.94
N LEU A 14 -5.60 -5.98 1.10
CA LEU A 14 -6.92 -5.41 0.85
C LEU A 14 -7.26 -5.49 -0.63
N LEU A 15 -8.45 -6.00 -0.92
CA LEU A 15 -9.05 -5.95 -2.26
C LEU A 15 -10.10 -4.84 -2.29
N ILE A 16 -9.93 -3.86 -3.18
CA ILE A 16 -10.81 -2.70 -3.29
C ILE A 16 -11.26 -2.57 -4.74
N PHE A 17 -12.56 -2.41 -4.96
CA PHE A 17 -13.12 -1.99 -6.24
C PHE A 17 -13.23 -0.46 -6.25
N PRO A 18 -12.29 0.26 -6.90
CA PRO A 18 -12.23 1.72 -6.87
C PRO A 18 -13.47 2.41 -7.48
N GLU A 19 -14.26 1.72 -8.29
CA GLU A 19 -15.52 2.24 -8.85
C GLU A 19 -16.64 2.33 -7.80
N GLY A 20 -16.59 1.50 -6.76
CA GLY A 20 -17.61 1.41 -5.71
C GLY A 20 -18.99 0.89 -6.17
N ARG A 21 -19.14 0.51 -7.45
CA ARG A 21 -20.32 -0.16 -8.00
C ARG A 21 -19.88 -1.13 -9.09
N TYR A 22 -20.71 -2.15 -9.34
CA TYR A 22 -20.54 -3.04 -10.48
C TYR A 22 -20.76 -2.31 -11.82
N SER A 23 -19.88 -2.53 -12.80
CA SER A 23 -20.02 -2.02 -14.16
C SER A 23 -20.48 -3.13 -15.11
N ARG A 24 -21.46 -2.87 -15.98
CA ARG A 24 -21.97 -3.83 -16.97
C ARG A 24 -21.17 -3.79 -18.28
N GLY A 25 -19.84 -3.84 -18.18
CA GLY A 25 -18.95 -4.12 -19.31
C GLY A 25 -18.75 -3.00 -20.34
N ARG A 26 -19.30 -1.79 -20.18
CA ARG A 26 -19.19 -0.73 -21.20
C ARG A 26 -17.93 0.14 -21.12
N ALA A 27 -17.32 0.28 -19.95
CA ALA A 27 -16.04 0.95 -19.70
C ALA A 27 -15.71 0.89 -18.20
N LEU A 28 -14.42 1.08 -17.86
CA LEU A 28 -14.00 1.43 -16.50
C LEU A 28 -14.67 2.75 -16.10
N ARG A 29 -15.35 2.74 -14.96
CA ARG A 29 -15.90 3.97 -14.37
C ARG A 29 -14.75 4.79 -13.77
N PRO A 30 -14.97 6.10 -13.55
CA PRO A 30 -14.00 6.92 -12.84
C PRO A 30 -13.61 6.27 -11.51
N LEU A 31 -12.31 6.01 -11.38
CA LEU A 31 -11.72 5.43 -10.19
C LEU A 31 -11.81 6.45 -9.06
N LYS A 32 -12.31 6.05 -7.90
CA LYS A 32 -12.28 6.92 -6.72
C LYS A 32 -10.85 6.98 -6.18
N ASN A 33 -10.42 8.18 -5.81
CA ASN A 33 -9.08 8.47 -5.29
C ASN A 33 -8.74 7.77 -3.96
N GLY A 34 -9.72 7.18 -3.27
CA GLY A 34 -9.54 6.58 -1.95
C GLY A 34 -8.46 5.50 -1.90
N VAL A 35 -8.31 4.71 -2.96
CA VAL A 35 -7.24 3.69 -3.06
C VAL A 35 -5.86 4.34 -3.03
N GLY A 36 -5.67 5.41 -3.80
CA GLY A 36 -4.41 6.17 -3.82
C GLY A 36 -4.11 6.81 -2.45
N TYR A 37 -5.13 7.33 -1.77
CA TYR A 37 -4.97 7.91 -0.43
C TYR A 37 -4.48 6.88 0.59
N PHE A 38 -5.06 5.68 0.61
CA PHE A 38 -4.63 4.61 1.51
C PHE A 38 -3.20 4.16 1.22
N ALA A 39 -2.86 3.96 -0.06
CA ALA A 39 -1.52 3.55 -0.47
C ALA A 39 -0.46 4.60 -0.09
N LEU A 40 -0.71 5.89 -0.36
CA LEU A 40 0.18 6.98 0.02
C LEU A 40 0.40 7.07 1.53
N HIS A 41 -0.68 6.97 2.32
CA HIS A 41 -0.58 7.08 3.78
C HIS A 41 0.09 5.87 4.42
N ALA A 42 -0.22 4.66 3.96
CA ALA A 42 0.36 3.44 4.49
C ALA A 42 1.75 3.12 3.89
N GLY A 43 2.15 3.80 2.82
CA GLY A 43 3.41 3.55 2.12
C GLY A 43 3.49 2.18 1.45
N VAL A 44 2.36 1.64 1.00
CA VAL A 44 2.24 0.28 0.43
C VAL A 44 1.97 0.33 -1.08
N PRO A 45 2.42 -0.69 -1.84
CA PRO A 45 2.10 -0.80 -3.26
C PRO A 45 0.62 -1.11 -3.52
N ILE A 46 0.16 -0.75 -4.71
CA ILE A 46 -1.12 -1.20 -5.27
C ILE A 46 -0.84 -2.18 -6.41
N CYS A 47 -1.36 -3.40 -6.34
CA CYS A 47 -1.34 -4.32 -7.49
C CYS A 47 -2.62 -4.15 -8.32
N PRO A 48 -2.54 -3.71 -9.58
CA PRO A 48 -3.71 -3.64 -10.45
C PRO A 48 -4.25 -5.04 -10.73
N VAL A 49 -5.56 -5.23 -10.56
CA VAL A 49 -6.23 -6.51 -10.89
C VAL A 49 -7.35 -6.22 -11.89
N ALA A 50 -7.29 -6.88 -13.05
CA ALA A 50 -8.34 -6.82 -14.06
C ALA A 50 -9.09 -8.16 -14.10
N VAL A 51 -10.41 -8.08 -14.20
CA VAL A 51 -11.29 -9.23 -14.30
C VAL A 51 -12.16 -9.06 -15.55
N THR A 52 -12.14 -10.05 -16.44
CA THR A 52 -12.89 -10.07 -17.70
C THR A 52 -13.77 -11.32 -17.80
N GLY A 53 -14.81 -11.26 -18.64
CA GLY A 53 -15.80 -12.33 -18.78
C GLY A 53 -16.94 -12.31 -17.75
N THR A 54 -17.02 -11.27 -16.91
CA THR A 54 -18.09 -11.12 -15.90
C THR A 54 -19.34 -10.41 -16.45
N ASP A 55 -19.26 -9.80 -17.62
CA ASP A 55 -20.37 -9.16 -18.32
C ASP A 55 -21.43 -10.17 -18.80
N THR A 56 -21.02 -11.40 -19.06
CA THR A 56 -21.84 -12.52 -19.57
C THR A 56 -21.80 -13.72 -18.62
N LEU A 57 -21.96 -13.48 -17.31
CA LEU A 57 -22.04 -14.51 -16.27
C LEU A 57 -23.24 -15.46 -16.54
N ARG A 58 -22.98 -16.50 -17.32
CA ARG A 58 -23.83 -17.69 -17.50
C ARG A 58 -23.15 -18.85 -16.76
N PRO A 59 -23.90 -19.90 -16.40
CA PRO A 59 -23.29 -21.12 -15.86
C PRO A 59 -22.15 -21.57 -16.77
N PHE A 60 -20.99 -21.87 -16.17
CA PHE A 60 -19.76 -22.33 -16.84
C PHE A 60 -19.08 -21.31 -17.77
N SER A 61 -19.45 -20.03 -17.73
CA SER A 61 -18.69 -18.98 -18.44
C SER A 61 -17.25 -18.87 -17.88
N ARG A 62 -16.29 -18.69 -18.78
CA ARG A 62 -14.88 -18.45 -18.42
C ARG A 62 -14.71 -17.04 -17.87
N VAL A 63 -14.08 -16.94 -16.70
CA VAL A 63 -13.59 -15.69 -16.12
C VAL A 63 -12.08 -15.67 -16.22
N GLU A 64 -11.52 -14.56 -16.67
CA GLU A 64 -10.08 -14.35 -16.72
C GLU A 64 -9.69 -13.25 -15.73
N VAL A 65 -8.61 -13.50 -15.00
CA VAL A 65 -8.07 -12.59 -14.00
C VAL A 65 -6.60 -12.35 -14.34
N SER A 66 -6.23 -11.08 -14.48
CA SER A 66 -4.84 -10.67 -14.65
C SER A 66 -4.42 -9.72 -13.54
N ILE A 67 -3.19 -9.91 -13.07
CA ILE A 67 -2.59 -9.11 -12.01
C ILE A 67 -1.38 -8.40 -12.62
N GLY A 68 -1.40 -7.08 -12.60
CA GLY A 68 -0.31 -6.24 -13.07
C GLY A 68 0.81 -6.10 -12.04
N PRO A 69 1.97 -5.54 -12.43
CA PRO A 69 3.06 -5.26 -11.52
C PRO A 69 2.63 -4.27 -10.42
N PRO A 70 3.24 -4.35 -9.22
CA PRO A 70 2.93 -3.44 -8.13
C PRO A 70 3.29 -2.00 -8.52
N VAL A 71 2.35 -1.09 -8.32
CA VAL A 71 2.53 0.36 -8.50
C VAL A 71 2.80 0.96 -7.12
N MET A 72 4.02 1.44 -6.91
CA MET A 72 4.36 2.17 -5.70
C MET A 72 3.82 3.60 -5.77
N PRO A 73 3.21 4.11 -4.70
CA PRO A 73 2.81 5.51 -4.64
C PRO A 73 4.03 6.43 -4.51
N ASP A 74 3.97 7.60 -5.13
CA ASP A 74 5.01 8.63 -5.01
C ASP A 74 5.01 9.22 -3.59
N LEU A 75 5.93 8.75 -2.76
CA LEU A 75 6.03 9.21 -1.38
C LEU A 75 6.57 10.66 -1.33
N PRO A 76 5.96 11.55 -0.54
CA PRO A 76 6.45 12.91 -0.36
C PRO A 76 7.92 12.97 0.10
N ALA A 77 8.67 13.96 -0.39
CA ALA A 77 10.09 14.13 -0.09
C ALA A 77 10.40 14.20 1.42
N TRP A 78 9.50 14.78 2.22
CA TRP A 78 9.67 14.88 3.67
C TRP A 78 9.68 13.51 4.37
N TRP A 79 9.03 12.48 3.82
CA TRP A 79 9.08 11.11 4.36
C TRP A 79 10.49 10.52 4.29
N ALA A 80 11.20 10.82 3.21
CA ALA A 80 12.60 10.42 3.06
C ALA A 80 13.50 11.16 4.05
N LEU A 81 13.25 12.46 4.28
CA LEU A 81 13.97 13.24 5.29
C LEU A 81 13.74 12.69 6.71
N SER A 82 12.49 12.45 7.11
CA SER A 82 12.15 11.89 8.42
C SER A 82 12.86 10.56 8.66
N ARG A 83 12.83 9.63 7.68
CA ARG A 83 13.57 8.35 7.77
C ARG A 83 15.08 8.56 7.99
N ARG A 84 15.68 9.53 7.29
CA ARG A 84 17.11 9.85 7.44
C ARG A 84 17.43 10.44 8.81
N VAL A 85 16.58 11.35 9.31
CA VAL A 85 16.73 11.93 10.66
C VAL A 85 16.63 10.85 11.73
N THR A 86 15.64 9.95 11.66
CA THR A 86 15.51 8.82 12.59
C THR A 86 16.78 7.97 12.58
N GLY A 87 17.33 7.65 11.41
CA GLY A 87 18.59 6.89 11.30
C GLY A 87 19.80 7.61 11.90
N VAL A 88 19.88 8.94 11.81
CA VAL A 88 20.92 9.72 12.50
C VAL A 88 20.75 9.65 14.01
N VAL A 89 19.54 9.85 14.52
CA VAL A 89 19.24 9.77 15.96
C VAL A 89 19.56 8.39 16.53
N ASP A 90 19.21 7.32 15.83
CA ASP A 90 19.53 5.95 16.27
C ASP A 90 21.05 5.69 16.32
N ARG A 91 21.81 6.25 15.36
CA ARG A 91 23.28 6.18 15.39
C ARG A 91 23.87 6.95 16.56
N VAL A 92 23.37 8.15 16.84
CA VAL A 92 23.80 8.96 17.99
C VAL A 92 23.51 8.21 19.29
N ARG A 93 22.30 7.66 19.44
CA ARG A 93 21.93 6.84 20.60
C ARG A 93 22.89 5.66 20.78
N THR A 94 23.17 4.94 19.69
CA THR A 94 24.07 3.77 19.72
C THR A 94 25.49 4.15 20.13
N ALA A 95 26.02 5.26 19.61
CA ALA A 95 27.35 5.76 19.97
C ALA A 95 27.43 6.18 21.44
N LEU A 96 26.41 6.89 21.95
CA LEU A 96 26.33 7.29 23.35
C LEU A 96 26.29 6.08 24.29
N THR A 97 25.44 5.10 24.01
CA THR A 97 25.36 3.87 24.81
C THR A 97 26.70 3.14 24.84
N THR A 98 27.37 3.03 23.68
CA THR A 98 28.69 2.38 23.58
C THR A 98 29.75 3.12 24.38
N ALA A 99 29.78 4.46 24.33
CA ALA A 99 30.75 5.26 25.07
C ALA A 99 30.52 5.21 26.59
N LEU A 100 29.26 5.15 27.03
CA LEU A 100 28.91 5.03 28.45
C LEU A 100 29.27 3.66 29.02
N SER A 101 29.12 2.58 28.24
CA SER A 101 29.53 1.23 28.64
C SER A 101 31.03 1.11 28.87
N ARG A 102 31.88 1.80 28.09
CA ARG A 102 33.35 1.76 28.23
C ARG A 102 33.90 2.50 29.46
N ARG A 103 33.10 3.31 30.15
CA ARG A 103 33.52 4.06 31.35
C ARG A 103 33.23 3.33 32.68
N ARG A 104 32.57 2.18 32.66
CA ARG A 104 32.19 1.42 33.86
C ARG A 104 33.08 0.20 34.14
N GLU A 105 34.18 0.04 33.40
CA GLU A 105 35.30 -0.87 33.69
C GLU A 105 36.52 -0.05 34.12
#